data_AF-A0A9W6VDA5-F1
#
_entry.id   AF-A0A9W6VDA5-F1
#
_cell.length_a   1.000
_cell.length_b   1.000
_cell.length_c   1.000
_cell.angle_alpha   90.00
_cell.angle_beta   90.00
_cell.angle_gamma   90.00
#
_symmetry.space_group_name_H-M   'P 1'
#
loop_
_entity.id
_entity.type
_entity.pdbx_description
1 polymer ?
#
loop_
_entity_poly.entity_id
_entity_poly.type
_entity_poly.pdbx_seq_one_letter_code
_entity_poly.pdbx_strand_id
1 'polypeptide(L)' 'MEKQRLGNVETVSKAILRAAEATRPKNLYIAGADARMAGVLARFPAGLRDRLITRMFGLNQAAGAP' A
#
# COMPACT_ATOMS: atom_id res chain seq x y z
N MET A 1 -20.43 6.07 4.85
CA MET A 1 -19.33 6.17 3.86
C MET A 1 -18.07 6.57 4.60
N GLU A 2 -17.18 5.61 4.90
CA GLU A 2 -15.83 5.94 5.40
C GLU A 2 -15.07 6.69 4.30
N LYS A 3 -14.52 7.86 4.65
CA LYS A 3 -13.70 8.64 3.72
C LYS A 3 -12.31 8.00 3.66
N GLN A 4 -11.94 7.50 2.48
CA GLN A 4 -10.58 7.04 2.22
C GLN A 4 -9.60 8.20 2.46
N ARG A 5 -8.65 8.00 3.39
CA ARG A 5 -7.59 9.00 3.64
C ARG A 5 -6.67 9.01 2.43
N LEU A 6 -6.69 10.12 1.70
CA LEU A 6 -5.81 10.34 0.55
C LEU A 6 -4.40 10.69 1.04
N GLY A 7 -3.39 10.03 0.48
CA GLY A 7 -1.99 10.33 0.73
C GLY A 7 -1.51 11.59 0.00
N ASN A 8 -0.31 12.05 0.33
CA ASN A 8 0.30 13.21 -0.33
C ASN A 8 0.69 12.87 -1.78
N VAL A 9 0.09 13.60 -2.75
CA VAL A 9 0.33 13.47 -4.19
C VAL A 9 1.80 13.59 -4.54
N GLU A 10 2.53 14.50 -3.90
CA GLU A 10 3.95 14.74 -4.15
C GLU A 10 4.80 13.49 -3.90
N THR A 11 4.42 12.69 -2.90
CA THR A 11 5.13 11.46 -2.56
C THR A 11 4.99 10.41 -3.65
N VAL A 12 3.82 10.33 -4.28
CA VAL A 12 3.55 9.43 -5.40
C VAL A 12 4.27 9.91 -6.65
N SER A 13 4.19 11.20 -6.97
CA SER A 13 4.85 11.79 -8.14
C SER A 13 6.36 11.56 -8.12
N LYS A 14 7.01 11.72 -6.95
CA LYS A 14 8.45 11.43 -6.79
C LYS A 14 8.79 9.96 -7.02
N ALA A 15 7.92 9.03 -6.58
CA ALA A 15 8.14 7.60 -6.79
C ALA A 15 8.04 7.24 -8.27
N ILE A 16 7.09 7.84 -9.00
CA ILE A 16 6.93 7.65 -10.45
C ILE A 16 8.15 8.21 -11.20
N LEU A 17 8.58 9.44 -10.90
CA LEU A 17 9.78 10.02 -11.50
C LEU A 17 11.01 9.14 -11.29
N ARG A 18 11.21 8.63 -10.06
CA ARG A 18 12.29 7.68 -9.77
C ARG A 18 12.21 6.38 -10.57
N ALA A 19 11.02 5.92 -10.89
CA ALA A 19 10.84 4.73 -11.71
C ALA A 19 11.16 5.04 -13.19
N ALA A 20 10.72 6.20 -13.68
CA ALA A 20 10.95 6.65 -15.05
C ALA A 20 12.42 6.96 -15.35
N GLU A 21 13.15 7.53 -14.39
CA GLU A 21 14.56 7.92 -14.54
C GLU A 21 15.54 6.77 -14.25
N ALA A 22 15.08 5.63 -13.75
CA ALA A 22 15.98 4.54 -13.38
C ALA A 22 16.51 3.80 -14.62
N THR A 23 17.84 3.76 -14.77
CA THR A 23 18.53 2.96 -15.82
C THR A 23 18.20 1.46 -15.73
N ARG A 24 17.85 0.96 -14.54
CA ARG A 24 17.32 -0.38 -14.30
C ARG A 24 16.13 -0.28 -13.35
N PRO A 25 14.89 -0.16 -13.86
CA PRO A 25 13.72 0.02 -13.02
C PRO A 25 13.46 -1.23 -12.18
N LYS A 26 13.06 -1.02 -10.92
CA LYS A 26 12.65 -2.11 -10.03
C LYS A 26 11.19 -2.49 -10.29
N ASN A 27 10.83 -3.74 -10.05
CA ASN A 27 9.44 -4.20 -10.15
C ASN A 27 8.49 -3.53 -9.14
N LEU A 28 9.03 -2.93 -8.07
CA LEU A 28 8.25 -2.28 -7.02
C LEU A 28 8.92 -0.98 -6.58
N TYR A 29 8.16 0.12 -6.62
CA TYR A 29 8.52 1.41 -6.05
C TYR A 29 7.53 1.78 -4.95
N ILE A 30 8.06 1.94 -3.74
CA ILE A 30 7.27 2.20 -2.55
C ILE A 30 7.04 3.71 -2.41
N ALA A 31 5.77 4.12 -2.46
CA ALA A 31 5.34 5.50 -2.24
C ALA A 31 4.64 5.64 -0.88
N GLY A 32 5.24 6.39 0.05
CA GLY A 32 4.67 6.65 1.37
C GLY A 32 4.97 5.57 2.43
N ALA A 33 4.51 5.82 3.65
CA ALA A 33 4.74 4.95 4.81
C ALA A 33 3.98 3.61 4.69
N ASP A 34 2.75 3.65 4.17
CA ASP A 34 1.88 2.47 4.06
C ASP A 34 2.43 1.43 3.09
N ALA A 35 3.04 1.87 1.99
CA ALA A 35 3.64 0.95 1.01
C ALA A 35 4.94 0.31 1.54
N ARG A 36 5.66 0.92 2.49
CA ARG A 36 6.78 0.25 3.19
C ARG A 36 6.28 -0.88 4.06
N MET A 37 5.16 -0.64 4.74
CA MET A 37 4.51 -1.66 5.56
C MET A 37 4.00 -2.81 4.68
N ALA A 38 3.47 -2.55 3.48
CA ALA A 38 3.09 -3.60 2.53
C ALA A 38 4.25 -4.54 2.15
N GLY A 39 5.46 -4.01 1.98
CA GLY A 39 6.66 -4.82 1.73
C GLY A 39 7.08 -5.70 2.92
N VAL A 40 6.84 -5.22 4.14
CA VAL A 40 7.04 -6.02 5.37
C VAL A 40 5.95 -7.10 5.48
N LEU A 41 4.69 -6.72 5.21
CA LEU A 41 3.53 -7.62 5.21
C LEU A 41 3.65 -8.74 4.16
N ALA A 42 4.30 -8.48 3.03
CA ALA A 42 4.54 -9.48 1.99
C ALA A 42 5.43 -10.65 2.46
N ARG A 43 6.19 -10.50 3.56
CA ARG A 43 7.01 -11.56 4.15
C ARG A 43 6.22 -12.47 5.11
N PHE A 44 4.97 -12.13 5.42
CA PHE A 44 4.14 -12.92 6.33
C PHE A 44 3.34 -14.01 5.60
N PRO A 45 2.99 -15.12 6.30
CA PRO A 45 2.10 -16.14 5.78
C PRO A 45 0.76 -15.54 5.33
N ALA A 46 0.19 -16.07 4.25
CA ALA A 46 -0.96 -15.49 3.56
C ALA A 46 -2.13 -15.11 4.51
N GLY A 47 -2.49 -15.98 5.46
CA GLY A 47 -3.59 -15.71 6.40
C GLY A 47 -3.30 -14.58 7.39
N LEU A 48 -2.04 -14.41 7.81
CA LEU A 48 -1.64 -13.33 8.71
C LEU A 48 -1.50 -12.01 7.95
N ARG A 49 -0.97 -12.06 6.72
CA ARG A 49 -0.90 -10.92 5.81
C ARG A 49 -2.30 -10.36 5.54
N ASP A 50 -3.26 -11.20 5.19
CA ASP A 50 -4.64 -10.77 4.91
C ASP A 50 -5.26 -10.13 6.14
N ARG A 51 -5.10 -10.75 7.32
CA ARG A 51 -5.65 -10.21 8.57
C ARG A 51 -5.05 -8.85 8.94
N LEU A 52 -3.76 -8.64 8.66
CA LEU A 52 -3.08 -7.37 8.90
C LEU A 52 -3.46 -6.30 7.87
N ILE A 53 -3.56 -6.65 6.59
CA ILE A 53 -4.06 -5.75 5.54
C ILE A 53 -5.48 -5.29 5.88
N THR A 54 -6.38 -6.23 6.18
CA THR A 54 -7.77 -5.93 6.53
C THR A 54 -7.88 -5.06 7.78
N ARG A 55 -6.99 -5.26 8.77
CA ARG A 55 -6.96 -4.44 9.99
C ARG A 55 -6.36 -3.06 9.77
N MET A 56 -5.29 -2.92 8.98
CA MET A 56 -4.64 -1.63 8.74
C MET A 56 -5.47 -0.72 7.84
N PHE A 57 -6.10 -1.29 6.81
CA PHE A 57 -6.94 -0.53 5.88
C PHE A 57 -8.41 -0.43 6.33
N GLY A 58 -8.73 -0.91 7.54
CA GLY A 58 -10.10 -0.82 8.09
C GLY A 58 -11.13 -1.67 7.34
N LEU A 59 -10.71 -2.58 6.47
CA LEU A 59 -11.58 -3.36 5.57
C LEU A 59 -12.48 -4.39 6.30
N ASN A 60 -12.32 -4.56 7.62
CA ASN A 60 -13.17 -5.43 8.45
C ASN A 60 -14.65 -4.99 8.44
N GLN A 61 -14.97 -3.75 8.07
CA GLN A 61 -16.34 -3.25 7.96
C GLN A 61 -16.92 -3.30 6.54
N ALA A 62 -16.10 -3.65 5.53
CA ALA A 62 -16.55 -3.70 4.13
C ALA A 62 -17.14 -5.08 3.74
N ALA A 63 -16.94 -6.11 4.56
CA ALA A 63 -17.45 -7.47 4.31
C ALA A 63 -18.88 -7.72 4.84
N GLY A 64 -19.59 -6.65 5.21
CA GLY A 64 -20.98 -6.70 5.65
C GLY A 64 -21.80 -5.59 4.99
N ALA A 65 -22.06 -5.74 3.69
CA ALA A 65 -23.11 -5.01 2.99
C ALA A 65 -24.10 -6.04 2.41
N PRO A 66 -25.36 -6.12 2.91
CA PRO A 66 -26.49 -6.50 2.05
C PRO A 66 -26.74 -5.43 0.98
#